data_AF-A0A7Y5FI04-F1
#
_entry.id   AF-A0A7Y5FI04-F1
#
_cell.length_a   1.000
_cell.length_b   1.000
_cell.length_c   1.000
_cell.angle_alpha   90.00
_cell.angle_beta   90.00
_cell.angle_gamma   90.00
#
_symmetry.space_group_name_H-M   'P 1'
#
loop_
_entity.id
_entity.type
_entity.pdbx_description
1 polymer ?
#
loop_
_entity_poly.entity_id
_entity_poly.type
_entity_poly.pdbx_seq_one_letter_code
_entity_poly.pdbx_strand_id
1 'polypeptide(L)'
;MQQVYVRELDKADRCVTCHLGVEWKGLENAPQPFRTHPKEILQKHPVAQYGCTSCHGGQGYATDTHAAHGLVEHWEEPVLGSELGEFYVMSDKKALMQMNCNACHRYDKETKGASYLNRAKQLVNEKGCRACHVVNGRGGTVGPDLTWVGDKSAEQYNYERIKGFHSAFTWHVAHFKNPKELVPETVMPNFNFSSMDAQALAMLVMSWKKTNLPLQYLPNHNVRDIPTAAEVEKEKRMREGPGAFFVDNRCFVCHSVSSLEIEAAAQIGPDLALAVEDVQSRFGRTLDDFFMRPSGTMEVVLSTMIPLTTEQRQEAIQKMRYAYELKKQQQQAASQK
;
A
#
# COMPACT_ATOMS: atom_id res chain seq x y z
N MET A 1 40.02 -8.35 8.38
CA MET A 1 38.61 -7.90 8.48
C MET A 1 38.49 -6.58 7.75
N GLN A 2 37.59 -6.48 6.78
CA GLN A 2 37.29 -5.26 6.03
C GLN A 2 35.99 -4.64 6.53
N GLN A 3 35.93 -3.31 6.60
CA GLN A 3 34.73 -2.58 7.02
C GLN A 3 34.49 -1.41 6.07
N VAL A 4 33.25 -1.27 5.62
CA VAL A 4 32.74 -0.07 4.95
C VAL A 4 32.02 0.75 6.01
N TYR A 5 32.34 2.03 6.14
CA TYR A 5 31.61 2.96 6.99
C TYR A 5 31.07 4.10 6.14
N VAL A 6 29.74 4.17 6.05
CA VAL A 6 29.01 5.23 5.37
C VAL A 6 28.50 6.19 6.43
N ARG A 7 29.24 7.26 6.65
CA ARG A 7 28.96 8.25 7.71
C ARG A 7 27.59 8.91 7.52
N GLU A 8 27.24 9.20 6.29
CA GLU A 8 26.02 9.89 5.89
C GLU A 8 24.74 9.10 6.19
N LEU A 9 24.86 7.76 6.26
CA LEU A 9 23.76 6.85 6.57
C LEU A 9 23.88 6.26 7.98
N ASP A 10 24.90 6.66 8.73
CA ASP A 10 25.30 6.07 10.02
C ASP A 10 25.35 4.53 9.99
N LYS A 11 25.96 3.98 8.93
CA LYS A 11 26.03 2.53 8.69
C LYS A 11 27.46 2.06 8.62
N ALA A 12 27.78 1.03 9.40
CA ALA A 12 29.03 0.28 9.25
C ALA A 12 28.70 -1.16 8.87
N ASP A 13 29.37 -1.66 7.82
CA ASP A 13 29.16 -2.98 7.28
C ASP A 13 30.48 -3.74 7.17
N ARG A 14 30.51 -4.94 7.73
CA ARG A 14 31.62 -5.90 7.63
C ARG A 14 31.34 -7.03 6.64
N CYS A 15 30.22 -6.98 5.92
CA CYS A 15 29.79 -8.02 4.98
C CYS A 15 30.85 -8.36 3.94
N VAL A 16 31.58 -7.35 3.44
CA VAL A 16 32.68 -7.52 2.46
C VAL A 16 33.88 -8.27 3.02
N THR A 17 33.98 -8.48 4.34
CA THR A 17 34.99 -9.39 4.91
C THR A 17 34.82 -10.83 4.44
N CYS A 18 33.57 -11.28 4.31
CA CYS A 18 33.24 -12.64 3.86
C CYS A 18 32.85 -12.63 2.37
N HIS A 19 32.09 -11.62 1.94
CA HIS A 19 31.62 -11.45 0.57
C HIS A 19 32.66 -10.75 -0.32
N LEU A 20 33.86 -11.33 -0.41
CA LEU A 20 35.01 -10.70 -1.08
C LEU A 20 34.81 -10.52 -2.60
N GLY A 21 33.98 -11.37 -3.21
CA GLY A 21 33.79 -11.38 -4.67
C GLY A 21 32.89 -10.27 -5.22
N VAL A 22 32.24 -9.47 -4.37
CA VAL A 22 31.16 -8.54 -4.78
C VAL A 22 31.58 -7.56 -5.87
N GLU A 23 32.81 -7.03 -5.81
CA GLU A 23 33.36 -6.07 -6.77
C GLU A 23 34.28 -6.71 -7.82
N TRP A 24 34.55 -8.02 -7.72
CA TRP A 24 35.45 -8.71 -8.64
C TRP A 24 34.75 -9.04 -9.95
N LYS A 25 35.48 -9.04 -11.06
CA LYS A 25 34.98 -9.52 -12.37
C LYS A 25 35.27 -11.01 -12.52
N GLY A 26 34.37 -11.76 -13.16
CA GLY A 26 34.61 -13.17 -13.53
C GLY A 26 34.12 -14.20 -12.51
N LEU A 27 33.50 -13.79 -11.40
CA LEU A 27 32.91 -14.68 -10.40
C LEU A 27 31.37 -14.64 -10.41
N GLU A 28 30.76 -14.25 -11.53
CA GLU A 28 29.30 -14.16 -11.67
C GLU A 28 28.58 -15.50 -11.36
N ASN A 29 29.26 -16.63 -11.65
CA ASN A 29 28.74 -17.98 -11.42
C ASN A 29 29.30 -18.66 -10.15
N ALA A 30 30.15 -17.98 -9.38
CA ALA A 30 30.73 -18.57 -8.16
C ALA A 30 29.64 -18.83 -7.09
N PRO A 31 29.85 -19.78 -6.16
CA PRO A 31 28.97 -19.93 -5.00
C PRO A 31 29.09 -18.71 -4.08
N GLN A 32 28.03 -18.43 -3.32
CA GLN A 32 28.14 -17.48 -2.21
C GLN A 32 29.14 -18.03 -1.16
N PRO A 33 29.97 -17.18 -0.54
CA PRO A 33 29.92 -15.71 -0.55
C PRO A 33 30.80 -15.03 -1.64
N PHE A 34 31.44 -15.78 -2.53
CA PHE A 34 32.41 -15.25 -3.49
C PHE A 34 31.81 -14.74 -4.81
N ARG A 35 30.48 -14.66 -4.91
CA ARG A 35 29.81 -14.31 -6.17
C ARG A 35 29.94 -12.81 -6.47
N THR A 36 30.22 -12.50 -7.75
CA THR A 36 30.19 -11.13 -8.28
C THR A 36 28.78 -10.54 -8.22
N HIS A 37 28.69 -9.25 -7.85
CA HIS A 37 27.43 -8.53 -7.81
C HIS A 37 26.93 -8.14 -9.22
N PRO A 38 25.60 -8.09 -9.47
CA PRO A 38 25.05 -7.44 -10.66
C PRO A 38 25.58 -6.00 -10.84
N LYS A 39 26.10 -5.69 -12.04
CA LYS A 39 26.82 -4.43 -12.31
C LYS A 39 25.88 -3.23 -12.38
N GLU A 40 24.68 -3.43 -12.91
CA GLU A 40 23.73 -2.36 -13.23
C GLU A 40 23.30 -1.59 -11.98
N ILE A 41 23.15 -2.27 -10.85
CA ILE A 41 22.72 -1.64 -9.59
C ILE A 41 23.88 -0.97 -8.86
N LEU A 42 25.08 -1.57 -8.83
CA LEU A 42 26.25 -0.96 -8.17
C LEU A 42 26.80 0.25 -8.91
N GLN A 43 26.57 0.36 -10.23
CA GLN A 43 26.87 1.59 -10.98
C GLN A 43 26.11 2.80 -10.42
N LYS A 44 24.92 2.58 -9.86
CA LYS A 44 24.09 3.63 -9.26
C LYS A 44 24.15 3.64 -7.72
N HIS A 45 24.50 2.51 -7.12
CA HIS A 45 24.55 2.30 -5.68
C HIS A 45 25.89 1.66 -5.27
N PRO A 46 27.01 2.39 -5.40
CA PRO A 46 28.31 1.84 -5.04
C PRO A 46 28.34 1.48 -3.56
N VAL A 47 28.89 0.29 -3.23
CA VAL A 47 28.90 -0.23 -1.85
C VAL A 47 29.59 0.75 -0.90
N ALA A 48 30.64 1.44 -1.35
CA ALA A 48 31.34 2.45 -0.55
C ALA A 48 30.46 3.64 -0.10
N GLN A 49 29.33 3.91 -0.77
CA GLN A 49 28.43 5.02 -0.44
C GLN A 49 27.13 4.57 0.21
N TYR A 50 26.74 3.29 0.08
CA TYR A 50 25.46 2.78 0.57
C TYR A 50 25.61 1.72 1.66
N GLY A 51 26.73 0.99 1.68
CA GLY A 51 26.86 -0.23 2.46
C GLY A 51 26.01 -1.38 1.91
N CYS A 52 26.17 -2.56 2.51
CA CYS A 52 25.41 -3.75 2.16
C CYS A 52 24.05 -3.80 2.87
N THR A 53 24.00 -3.39 4.14
CA THR A 53 22.78 -3.52 4.97
C THR A 53 21.68 -2.58 4.52
N SER A 54 22.01 -1.45 3.88
CA SER A 54 21.01 -0.53 3.30
C SER A 54 20.14 -1.19 2.24
N CYS A 55 20.63 -2.22 1.56
CA CYS A 55 19.87 -2.95 0.54
C CYS A 55 19.40 -4.32 1.07
N HIS A 56 20.27 -5.01 1.78
CA HIS A 56 20.05 -6.41 2.14
C HIS A 56 19.50 -6.62 3.55
N GLY A 57 19.53 -5.62 4.43
CA GLY A 57 19.34 -5.84 5.88
C GLY A 57 20.54 -6.59 6.49
N GLY A 58 20.34 -7.17 7.66
CA GLY A 58 21.39 -7.82 8.45
C GLY A 58 22.04 -6.91 9.49
N GLN A 59 22.99 -7.47 10.23
CA GLN A 59 23.75 -6.79 11.28
C GLN A 59 25.15 -6.45 10.76
N GLY A 60 25.34 -5.24 10.26
CA GLY A 60 26.60 -4.81 9.63
C GLY A 60 27.83 -4.85 10.55
N TYR A 61 27.62 -4.71 11.86
CA TYR A 61 28.66 -4.76 12.89
C TYR A 61 29.08 -6.18 13.29
N ALA A 62 28.31 -7.21 12.93
CA ALA A 62 28.64 -8.57 13.37
C ALA A 62 29.97 -9.06 12.78
N THR A 63 30.60 -9.99 13.49
CA THR A 63 31.88 -10.61 13.10
C THR A 63 31.76 -12.10 12.80
N ASP A 64 30.56 -12.66 12.94
CA ASP A 64 30.21 -14.04 12.59
C ASP A 64 28.96 -14.06 11.70
N THR A 65 28.78 -15.17 10.97
CA THR A 65 27.71 -15.32 9.98
C THR A 65 26.32 -15.26 10.58
N HIS A 66 26.12 -15.87 11.75
CA HIS A 66 24.79 -16.00 12.36
C HIS A 66 24.26 -14.63 12.79
N ALA A 67 25.09 -13.87 13.51
CA ALA A 67 24.78 -12.50 13.89
C ALA A 67 24.68 -11.59 12.65
N ALA A 68 25.60 -11.69 11.67
CA ALA A 68 25.60 -10.84 10.48
C ALA A 68 24.33 -11.00 9.63
N HIS A 69 23.83 -12.23 9.50
CA HIS A 69 22.58 -12.48 8.80
C HIS A 69 21.34 -12.10 9.62
N GLY A 70 21.51 -11.75 10.90
CA GLY A 70 20.46 -11.20 11.75
C GLY A 70 19.40 -12.22 12.17
N LEU A 71 19.70 -13.53 12.12
CA LEU A 71 18.84 -14.60 12.64
C LEU A 71 19.00 -14.75 14.16
N VAL A 72 19.14 -13.63 14.87
CA VAL A 72 19.37 -13.58 16.31
C VAL A 72 18.13 -13.04 17.02
N GLU A 73 17.93 -13.48 18.26
CA GLU A 73 16.79 -13.06 19.08
C GLU A 73 16.77 -11.52 19.22
N HIS A 74 15.58 -10.93 19.15
CA HIS A 74 15.34 -9.48 19.24
C HIS A 74 15.95 -8.61 18.14
N TRP A 75 16.48 -9.20 17.05
CA TRP A 75 16.92 -8.44 15.88
C TRP A 75 15.85 -8.42 14.79
N GLU A 76 15.36 -7.24 14.47
CA GLU A 76 14.21 -7.07 13.57
C GLU A 76 14.60 -6.88 12.09
N GLU A 77 15.90 -6.78 11.78
CA GLU A 77 16.39 -6.50 10.43
C GLU A 77 17.32 -7.62 9.92
N PRO A 78 16.84 -8.88 9.78
CA PRO A 78 17.64 -9.95 9.21
C PRO A 78 17.98 -9.66 7.74
N VAL A 79 18.93 -10.43 7.18
CA VAL A 79 19.21 -10.39 5.76
C VAL A 79 17.98 -10.87 4.98
N LEU A 80 17.46 -9.99 4.12
CA LEU A 80 16.29 -10.19 3.26
C LEU A 80 16.66 -11.02 2.02
N GLY A 81 17.39 -12.11 2.24
CA GLY A 81 17.93 -12.99 1.21
C GLY A 81 17.03 -14.19 0.88
N SER A 82 17.56 -15.08 0.05
CA SER A 82 16.81 -16.24 -0.46
C SER A 82 16.25 -17.17 0.61
N GLU A 83 16.96 -17.31 1.73
CA GLU A 83 16.53 -18.16 2.86
C GLU A 83 15.23 -17.65 3.48
N LEU A 84 15.15 -16.35 3.75
CA LEU A 84 13.93 -15.73 4.28
C LEU A 84 12.79 -15.74 3.25
N GLY A 85 13.13 -15.54 1.97
CA GLY A 85 12.16 -15.65 0.88
C GLY A 85 11.58 -17.07 0.75
N GLU A 86 12.40 -18.10 0.95
CA GLU A 86 11.95 -19.49 0.96
C GLU A 86 11.09 -19.81 2.18
N PHE A 87 11.48 -19.32 3.36
CA PHE A 87 10.68 -19.44 4.58
C PHE A 87 9.26 -18.86 4.42
N TYR A 88 9.14 -17.70 3.76
CA TYR A 88 7.86 -17.07 3.48
C TYR A 88 7.18 -17.56 2.19
N VAL A 89 7.72 -18.59 1.54
CA VAL A 89 7.19 -19.21 0.32
C VAL A 89 6.96 -18.16 -0.79
N MET A 90 7.93 -17.27 -0.96
CA MET A 90 7.94 -16.26 -2.00
C MET A 90 8.26 -16.91 -3.35
N SER A 91 7.52 -16.56 -4.41
CA SER A 91 7.81 -17.06 -5.76
C SER A 91 9.17 -16.58 -6.28
N ASP A 92 9.54 -15.34 -5.94
CA ASP A 92 10.91 -14.84 -6.07
C ASP A 92 11.55 -14.76 -4.68
N LYS A 93 12.47 -15.69 -4.41
CA LYS A 93 13.16 -15.80 -3.12
C LYS A 93 13.97 -14.54 -2.75
N LYS A 94 14.31 -13.68 -3.71
CA LYS A 94 15.05 -12.44 -3.48
C LYS A 94 14.14 -11.21 -3.30
N ALA A 95 12.83 -11.35 -3.45
CA ALA A 95 11.91 -10.23 -3.49
C ALA A 95 11.97 -9.37 -2.22
N LEU A 96 12.13 -9.97 -1.04
CA LEU A 96 12.07 -9.24 0.24
C LEU A 96 13.09 -8.08 0.32
N MET A 97 14.28 -8.21 -0.28
CA MET A 97 15.26 -7.12 -0.30
C MET A 97 14.72 -5.84 -0.93
N GLN A 98 13.72 -5.96 -1.82
CA GLN A 98 13.11 -4.81 -2.48
C GLN A 98 12.47 -3.87 -1.46
N MET A 99 12.03 -4.34 -0.28
CA MET A 99 11.54 -3.47 0.81
C MET A 99 12.49 -2.32 1.10
N ASN A 100 13.79 -2.60 1.14
CA ASN A 100 14.80 -1.60 1.45
C ASN A 100 15.05 -0.61 0.30
N CYS A 101 14.70 -0.94 -0.95
CA CYS A 101 14.71 0.04 -2.04
C CYS A 101 13.79 1.22 -1.72
N ASN A 102 12.67 0.97 -1.02
CA ASN A 102 11.71 2.02 -0.69
C ASN A 102 12.21 3.00 0.38
N ALA A 103 13.32 2.71 1.08
CA ALA A 103 13.92 3.65 2.01
C ALA A 103 14.30 4.96 1.30
N CYS A 104 14.88 4.86 0.10
CA CYS A 104 15.22 6.00 -0.75
C CYS A 104 14.19 6.26 -1.85
N HIS A 105 13.60 5.21 -2.42
CA HIS A 105 12.68 5.29 -3.56
C HIS A 105 11.19 5.40 -3.14
N ARG A 106 10.91 5.89 -1.93
CA ARG A 106 9.56 5.94 -1.36
C ARG A 106 8.54 6.63 -2.26
N TYR A 107 8.95 7.75 -2.85
CA TYR A 107 8.08 8.65 -3.64
C TYR A 107 8.18 8.43 -5.14
N ASP A 108 9.00 7.47 -5.59
CA ASP A 108 9.04 7.10 -7.00
C ASP A 108 7.78 6.33 -7.36
N LYS A 109 7.22 6.61 -8.54
CA LYS A 109 6.11 5.81 -9.08
C LYS A 109 6.55 4.38 -9.35
N GLU A 110 7.73 4.23 -9.94
CA GLU A 110 8.35 2.94 -10.24
C GLU A 110 9.84 2.98 -9.95
N THR A 111 10.36 1.87 -9.45
CA THR A 111 11.77 1.67 -9.15
C THR A 111 12.28 0.49 -9.96
N LYS A 112 13.28 0.72 -10.82
CA LYS A 112 13.82 -0.32 -11.70
C LYS A 112 14.40 -1.47 -10.87
N GLY A 113 13.97 -2.71 -11.16
CA GLY A 113 14.41 -3.91 -10.44
C GLY A 113 13.63 -4.24 -9.17
N ALA A 114 12.65 -3.42 -8.79
CA ALA A 114 11.79 -3.65 -7.62
C ALA A 114 10.37 -4.08 -8.02
N SER A 115 10.25 -5.21 -8.73
CA SER A 115 8.98 -5.68 -9.32
C SER A 115 7.83 -5.85 -8.31
N TYR A 116 8.09 -6.37 -7.12
CA TYR A 116 7.06 -6.53 -6.07
C TYR A 116 6.63 -5.16 -5.53
N LEU A 117 7.58 -4.25 -5.27
CA LEU A 117 7.21 -2.90 -4.83
C LEU A 117 6.46 -2.11 -5.89
N ASN A 118 6.85 -2.21 -7.16
CA ASN A 118 6.13 -1.55 -8.25
C ASN A 118 4.71 -2.10 -8.37
N ARG A 119 4.55 -3.43 -8.29
CA ARG A 119 3.22 -4.05 -8.25
C ARG A 119 2.39 -3.57 -7.06
N ALA A 120 2.99 -3.48 -5.88
CA ALA A 120 2.30 -2.97 -4.70
C ALA A 120 1.89 -1.50 -4.84
N LYS A 121 2.76 -0.64 -5.38
CA LYS A 121 2.46 0.78 -5.66
C LYS A 121 1.31 0.92 -6.66
N GLN A 122 1.30 0.08 -7.70
CA GLN A 122 0.21 -0.01 -8.65
C GLN A 122 -1.10 -0.41 -7.95
N LEU A 123 -1.08 -1.45 -7.12
CA LEU A 123 -2.25 -1.91 -6.35
C LEU A 123 -2.80 -0.83 -5.40
N VAL A 124 -1.91 -0.07 -4.73
CA VAL A 124 -2.31 1.06 -3.87
C VAL A 124 -3.14 2.08 -4.63
N ASN A 125 -2.80 2.32 -5.90
CA ASN A 125 -3.54 3.21 -6.79
C ASN A 125 -4.82 2.53 -7.33
N GLU A 126 -4.72 1.33 -7.91
CA GLU A 126 -5.83 0.60 -8.54
C GLU A 126 -6.96 0.25 -7.56
N LYS A 127 -6.62 -0.02 -6.30
CA LYS A 127 -7.58 -0.38 -5.25
C LYS A 127 -7.96 0.81 -4.38
N GLY A 128 -7.42 1.99 -4.67
CA GLY A 128 -7.75 3.20 -3.94
C GLY A 128 -7.45 3.14 -2.46
N CYS A 129 -6.33 2.52 -2.04
CA CYS A 129 -6.03 2.35 -0.61
C CYS A 129 -6.02 3.70 0.13
N ARG A 130 -5.62 4.77 -0.55
CA ARG A 130 -5.60 6.14 -0.04
C ARG A 130 -6.98 6.77 0.15
N ALA A 131 -8.03 6.19 -0.41
CA ALA A 131 -9.40 6.62 -0.17
C ALA A 131 -9.78 6.46 1.31
N CYS A 132 -9.29 5.39 1.93
CA CYS A 132 -9.56 5.09 3.33
C CYS A 132 -8.36 5.40 4.24
N HIS A 133 -7.13 5.20 3.78
CA HIS A 133 -5.91 5.34 4.59
C HIS A 133 -5.15 6.63 4.29
N VAL A 134 -4.56 7.23 5.33
CA VAL A 134 -3.53 8.25 5.17
C VAL A 134 -2.22 7.56 4.79
N VAL A 135 -1.59 8.04 3.73
CA VAL A 135 -0.25 7.63 3.28
C VAL A 135 0.51 8.87 2.87
N ASN A 136 1.66 9.11 3.51
CA ASN A 136 2.50 10.29 3.28
C ASN A 136 1.73 11.61 3.56
N GLY A 137 0.93 11.62 4.63
CA GLY A 137 0.14 12.79 5.04
C GLY A 137 -1.04 13.13 4.12
N ARG A 138 -1.44 12.20 3.25
CA ARG A 138 -2.51 12.38 2.26
C ARG A 138 -3.39 11.13 2.19
N GLY A 139 -4.70 11.32 2.09
CA GLY A 139 -5.68 10.24 1.97
C GLY A 139 -6.86 10.42 2.92
N GLY A 140 -7.62 9.36 3.13
CA GLY A 140 -8.75 9.32 4.05
C GLY A 140 -8.37 8.91 5.47
N THR A 141 -9.28 9.16 6.42
CA THR A 141 -9.13 8.79 7.84
C THR A 141 -10.11 7.69 8.27
N VAL A 142 -10.67 6.95 7.32
CA VAL A 142 -11.57 5.83 7.59
C VAL A 142 -10.79 4.63 8.10
N GLY A 143 -9.65 4.35 7.48
CA GLY A 143 -8.66 3.39 7.95
C GLY A 143 -7.54 4.08 8.74
N PRO A 144 -6.69 3.30 9.44
CA PRO A 144 -5.53 3.83 10.16
C PRO A 144 -4.53 4.53 9.23
N ASP A 145 -3.78 5.48 9.78
CA ASP A 145 -2.64 6.08 9.09
C ASP A 145 -1.55 5.02 8.86
N LEU A 146 -1.16 4.85 7.60
CA LEU A 146 -0.14 3.89 7.19
C LEU A 146 1.21 4.55 6.91
N THR A 147 1.33 5.87 7.07
CA THR A 147 2.53 6.64 6.70
C THR A 147 3.80 6.05 7.35
N TRP A 148 3.70 5.56 8.58
CA TRP A 148 4.83 4.96 9.31
C TRP A 148 4.52 3.57 9.86
N VAL A 149 3.66 2.81 9.19
CA VAL A 149 3.23 1.49 9.68
C VAL A 149 4.40 0.50 9.79
N GLY A 150 5.46 0.68 8.99
CA GLY A 150 6.67 -0.13 9.06
C GLY A 150 7.50 0.07 10.34
N ASP A 151 7.27 1.16 11.09
CA ASP A 151 7.95 1.41 12.37
C ASP A 151 7.30 0.64 13.53
N LYS A 152 6.17 -0.06 13.29
CA LYS A 152 5.53 -0.85 14.34
C LYS A 152 6.36 -2.09 14.64
N SER A 153 6.65 -2.30 15.93
CA SER A 153 7.34 -3.51 16.39
C SER A 153 6.43 -4.73 16.27
N ALA A 154 7.03 -5.92 16.26
CA ALA A 154 6.28 -7.17 16.12
C ALA A 154 5.20 -7.32 17.21
N GLU A 155 5.44 -6.84 18.43
CA GLU A 155 4.54 -6.97 19.58
C GLU A 155 3.29 -6.10 19.47
N GLN A 156 3.28 -5.10 18.58
CA GLN A 156 2.12 -4.23 18.38
C GLN A 156 1.02 -4.86 17.51
N TYR A 157 1.26 -6.06 17.00
CA TYR A 157 0.29 -6.82 16.20
C TYR A 157 -0.40 -7.90 17.02
N ASN A 158 -1.71 -8.07 16.82
CA ASN A 158 -2.45 -9.19 17.40
C ASN A 158 -2.31 -10.43 16.50
N TYR A 159 -1.67 -11.49 17.02
CA TYR A 159 -1.44 -12.76 16.33
C TYR A 159 -2.43 -13.88 16.71
N GLU A 160 -3.41 -13.65 17.58
CA GLU A 160 -4.34 -14.69 18.10
C GLU A 160 -5.04 -15.49 16.99
N ARG A 161 -5.22 -14.89 15.82
CA ARG A 161 -5.93 -15.48 14.67
C ARG A 161 -4.98 -15.94 13.56
N ILE A 162 -3.67 -15.89 13.79
CA ILE A 162 -2.65 -16.36 12.86
C ILE A 162 -2.21 -17.75 13.31
N LYS A 163 -2.23 -18.69 12.38
CA LYS A 163 -1.66 -20.02 12.57
C LYS A 163 -0.23 -20.03 12.02
N GLY A 164 0.71 -20.58 12.79
CA GLY A 164 2.10 -20.72 12.37
C GLY A 164 2.99 -19.61 12.92
N PHE A 165 3.93 -19.12 12.10
CA PHE A 165 4.95 -18.18 12.55
C PHE A 165 4.40 -16.76 12.72
N HIS A 166 4.67 -16.15 13.87
CA HIS A 166 4.26 -14.80 14.20
C HIS A 166 5.34 -13.80 13.75
N SER A 167 5.02 -13.00 12.74
CA SER A 167 5.81 -11.84 12.37
C SER A 167 4.94 -10.75 11.79
N ALA A 168 5.42 -9.51 11.80
CA ALA A 168 4.73 -8.41 11.14
C ALA A 168 4.43 -8.74 9.67
N PHE A 169 5.34 -9.46 8.98
CA PHE A 169 5.12 -9.88 7.60
C PHE A 169 3.94 -10.85 7.46
N THR A 170 3.87 -11.91 8.28
CA THR A 170 2.75 -12.87 8.21
C THR A 170 1.43 -12.21 8.59
N TRP A 171 1.46 -11.25 9.53
CA TRP A 171 0.29 -10.46 9.89
C TRP A 171 -0.25 -9.64 8.72
N HIS A 172 0.59 -8.84 8.06
CA HIS A 172 0.13 -8.03 6.93
C HIS A 172 -0.36 -8.91 5.77
N VAL A 173 0.34 -10.00 5.45
CA VAL A 173 -0.11 -10.92 4.39
C VAL A 173 -1.48 -11.52 4.72
N ALA A 174 -1.66 -12.01 5.96
CA ALA A 174 -2.96 -12.54 6.41
C ALA A 174 -4.05 -11.45 6.37
N HIS A 175 -3.73 -10.22 6.78
CA HIS A 175 -4.67 -9.11 6.75
C HIS A 175 -5.12 -8.79 5.32
N PHE A 176 -4.19 -8.66 4.37
CA PHE A 176 -4.52 -8.39 2.97
C PHE A 176 -5.30 -9.54 2.33
N LYS A 177 -5.06 -10.79 2.75
CA LYS A 177 -5.81 -11.97 2.26
C LYS A 177 -7.25 -12.00 2.76
N ASN A 178 -7.46 -11.76 4.05
CA ASN A 178 -8.79 -11.76 4.64
C ASN A 178 -8.87 -10.80 5.83
N PRO A 179 -9.16 -9.51 5.60
CA PRO A 179 -9.12 -8.50 6.65
C PRO A 179 -10.05 -8.84 7.82
N LYS A 180 -11.29 -9.26 7.54
CA LYS A 180 -12.32 -9.55 8.56
C LYS A 180 -12.01 -10.80 9.38
N GLU A 181 -11.35 -11.79 8.80
CA GLU A 181 -10.94 -12.97 9.56
C GLU A 181 -9.86 -12.61 10.58
N LEU A 182 -8.91 -11.74 10.22
CA LEU A 182 -7.84 -11.32 11.11
C LEU A 182 -8.28 -10.22 12.11
N VAL A 183 -9.09 -9.26 11.66
CA VAL A 183 -9.59 -8.13 12.44
C VAL A 183 -11.11 -8.04 12.24
N PRO A 184 -11.93 -8.68 13.10
CA PRO A 184 -13.39 -8.77 12.90
C PRO A 184 -14.10 -7.43 12.72
N GLU A 185 -13.66 -6.41 13.46
CA GLU A 185 -14.22 -5.05 13.43
C GLU A 185 -13.71 -4.20 12.26
N THR A 186 -12.87 -4.77 11.37
CA THR A 186 -12.36 -4.01 10.24
C THR A 186 -13.45 -3.70 9.23
N VAL A 187 -13.34 -2.49 8.69
CA VAL A 187 -14.20 -1.98 7.61
C VAL A 187 -13.48 -2.07 6.26
N MET A 188 -12.23 -2.54 6.27
CA MET A 188 -11.48 -2.83 5.06
C MET A 188 -12.17 -3.98 4.29
N PRO A 189 -12.51 -3.78 3.01
CA PRO A 189 -13.13 -4.82 2.20
C PRO A 189 -12.12 -5.92 1.85
N ASN A 190 -12.62 -7.11 1.52
CA ASN A 190 -11.78 -8.15 0.95
C ASN A 190 -11.63 -7.91 -0.56
N PHE A 191 -10.43 -7.50 -0.98
CA PHE A 191 -10.08 -7.29 -2.39
C PHE A 191 -9.69 -8.57 -3.14
N ASN A 192 -9.72 -9.73 -2.47
CA ASN A 192 -9.38 -11.05 -3.00
C ASN A 192 -7.97 -11.09 -3.62
N PHE A 193 -6.98 -10.50 -2.94
CA PHE A 193 -5.61 -10.46 -3.46
C PHE A 193 -5.02 -11.86 -3.66
N SER A 194 -4.27 -12.01 -4.74
CA SER A 194 -3.39 -13.17 -4.94
C SER A 194 -2.34 -13.23 -3.82
N SER A 195 -1.71 -14.39 -3.62
CA SER A 195 -0.68 -14.51 -2.57
C SER A 195 0.51 -13.59 -2.85
N MET A 196 0.91 -13.47 -4.12
CA MET A 196 1.95 -12.54 -4.54
C MET A 196 1.54 -11.08 -4.29
N ASP A 197 0.30 -10.68 -4.63
CA ASP A 197 -0.16 -9.30 -4.41
C ASP A 197 -0.22 -8.95 -2.91
N ALA A 198 -0.69 -9.88 -2.07
CA ALA A 198 -0.71 -9.70 -0.62
C ALA A 198 0.71 -9.59 -0.03
N GLN A 199 1.65 -10.42 -0.49
CA GLN A 199 3.07 -10.34 -0.11
C GLN A 199 3.71 -9.03 -0.57
N ALA A 200 3.44 -8.60 -1.81
CA ALA A 200 3.93 -7.34 -2.35
C ALA A 200 3.41 -6.13 -1.56
N LEU A 201 2.12 -6.10 -1.23
CA LEU A 201 1.52 -5.07 -0.38
C LEU A 201 2.12 -5.08 1.03
N ALA A 202 2.29 -6.26 1.65
CA ALA A 202 2.95 -6.41 2.93
C ALA A 202 4.38 -5.83 2.91
N MET A 203 5.16 -6.14 1.88
CA MET A 203 6.49 -5.57 1.67
C MET A 203 6.46 -4.05 1.57
N LEU A 204 5.53 -3.49 0.79
CA LEU A 204 5.43 -2.05 0.63
C LEU A 204 5.05 -1.34 1.93
N VAL A 205 4.04 -1.81 2.66
CA VAL A 205 3.61 -1.17 3.91
C VAL A 205 4.68 -1.30 5.00
N MET A 206 5.35 -2.45 5.10
CA MET A 206 6.46 -2.63 6.04
C MET A 206 7.69 -1.79 5.69
N SER A 207 7.88 -1.46 4.41
CA SER A 207 8.94 -0.54 4.00
C SER A 207 8.65 0.93 4.33
N TRP A 208 7.41 1.25 4.76
CA TRP A 208 7.07 2.61 5.16
C TRP A 208 7.54 2.91 6.58
N LYS A 209 8.86 3.05 6.72
CA LYS A 209 9.57 3.43 7.94
C LYS A 209 10.04 4.87 7.90
N LYS A 210 10.24 5.50 9.06
CA LYS A 210 10.94 6.79 9.14
C LYS A 210 12.41 6.58 8.80
N THR A 211 12.90 7.30 7.79
CA THR A 211 14.29 7.27 7.39
C THR A 211 14.85 8.70 7.42
N ASN A 212 16.02 8.85 8.02
CA ASN A 212 16.78 10.11 7.97
C ASN A 212 17.86 9.96 6.90
N LEU A 213 17.54 10.37 5.66
CA LEU A 213 18.43 10.23 4.52
C LEU A 213 18.83 11.61 3.99
N PRO A 214 20.12 11.87 3.74
CA PRO A 214 20.53 13.06 3.04
C PRO A 214 19.93 13.10 1.62
N LEU A 215 19.63 14.31 1.15
CA LEU A 215 18.94 14.54 -0.13
C LEU A 215 19.61 13.85 -1.33
N GLN A 216 20.95 13.74 -1.33
CA GLN A 216 21.72 13.08 -2.39
C GLN A 216 21.41 11.59 -2.59
N TYR A 217 20.85 10.93 -1.57
CA TYR A 217 20.43 9.52 -1.65
C TYR A 217 19.02 9.35 -2.20
N LEU A 218 18.26 10.45 -2.32
CA LEU A 218 16.90 10.45 -2.82
C LEU A 218 16.88 10.74 -4.32
N PRO A 219 16.28 9.86 -5.14
CA PRO A 219 16.10 10.11 -6.56
C PRO A 219 15.40 11.45 -6.79
N ASN A 220 15.97 12.29 -7.66
CA ASN A 220 15.45 13.61 -8.00
C ASN A 220 15.22 14.54 -6.79
N HIS A 221 15.86 14.27 -5.64
CA HIS A 221 15.63 14.98 -4.38
C HIS A 221 14.15 15.00 -3.96
N ASN A 222 13.39 13.96 -4.34
CA ASN A 222 11.97 13.88 -4.06
C ASN A 222 11.73 13.45 -2.61
N VAL A 223 11.14 14.34 -1.81
CA VAL A 223 10.90 14.16 -0.37
C VAL A 223 9.42 14.03 -0.01
N ARG A 224 8.52 14.10 -1.00
CA ARG A 224 7.08 14.07 -0.74
C ARG A 224 6.31 13.48 -1.92
N ASP A 225 5.11 13.00 -1.63
CA ASP A 225 4.21 12.52 -2.66
C ASP A 225 3.47 13.69 -3.33
N ILE A 226 3.87 14.03 -4.55
CA ILE A 226 3.32 15.13 -5.34
C ILE A 226 2.30 14.56 -6.34
N PRO A 227 1.01 14.95 -6.26
CA PRO A 227 0.04 14.53 -7.25
C PRO A 227 0.36 15.10 -8.63
N THR A 228 0.01 14.33 -9.66
CA THR A 228 0.09 14.76 -11.06
C THR A 228 -0.97 15.82 -11.37
N ALA A 229 -0.72 16.61 -12.41
CA ALA A 229 -1.70 17.58 -12.91
C ALA A 229 -3.05 16.92 -13.27
N ALA A 230 -3.03 15.68 -13.81
CA ALA A 230 -4.23 14.93 -14.13
C ALA A 230 -5.04 14.52 -12.88
N GLU A 231 -4.36 14.10 -11.80
CA GLU A 231 -5.02 13.79 -10.52
C GLU A 231 -5.63 15.05 -9.90
N VAL A 232 -4.88 16.16 -9.88
CA VAL A 232 -5.38 17.45 -9.36
C VAL A 232 -6.62 17.90 -10.14
N GLU A 233 -6.57 17.84 -11.47
CA GLU A 233 -7.70 18.24 -12.31
C GLU A 233 -8.91 17.30 -12.15
N LYS A 234 -8.68 15.98 -11.99
CA LYS A 234 -9.75 15.02 -11.68
C LYS A 234 -10.41 15.32 -10.33
N GLU A 235 -9.63 15.55 -9.28
CA GLU A 235 -10.14 15.95 -7.96
C GLU A 235 -10.94 17.24 -8.03
N LYS A 236 -10.46 18.23 -8.79
CA LYS A 236 -11.14 19.51 -9.01
C LYS A 236 -12.50 19.33 -9.69
N ARG A 237 -12.57 18.57 -10.79
CA ARG A 237 -13.85 18.29 -11.48
C ARG A 237 -14.89 17.65 -10.57
N MET A 238 -14.48 16.67 -9.75
CA MET A 238 -15.40 16.00 -8.83
C MET A 238 -15.92 16.96 -7.74
N ARG A 239 -15.07 17.88 -7.24
CA ARG A 239 -15.42 18.83 -6.16
C ARG A 239 -16.22 20.05 -6.63
N GLU A 240 -16.00 20.51 -7.85
CA GLU A 240 -16.67 21.72 -8.38
C GLU A 240 -17.93 21.41 -9.19
N GLY A 241 -18.14 20.14 -9.55
CA GLY A 241 -19.27 19.69 -10.37
C GLY A 241 -20.59 19.47 -9.61
N PRO A 242 -21.66 19.06 -10.31
CA PRO A 242 -22.96 18.77 -9.71
C PRO A 242 -22.94 17.60 -8.69
N GLY A 243 -21.89 16.77 -8.75
CA GLY A 243 -21.63 15.68 -7.80
C GLY A 243 -20.84 16.09 -6.55
N ALA A 244 -20.49 17.37 -6.37
CA ALA A 244 -19.69 17.87 -5.24
C ALA A 244 -20.15 17.35 -3.88
N PHE A 245 -21.46 17.27 -3.66
CA PHE A 245 -22.06 16.72 -2.44
C PHE A 245 -21.50 15.33 -2.07
N PHE A 246 -21.34 14.44 -3.04
CA PHE A 246 -20.84 13.08 -2.82
C PHE A 246 -19.35 13.06 -2.50
N VAL A 247 -18.61 14.09 -2.91
CA VAL A 247 -17.20 14.25 -2.59
C VAL A 247 -17.02 14.82 -1.19
N ASP A 248 -17.73 15.90 -0.89
CA ASP A 248 -17.66 16.60 0.40
C ASP A 248 -18.14 15.73 1.56
N ASN A 249 -19.16 14.90 1.31
CA ASN A 249 -19.65 13.92 2.27
C ASN A 249 -18.95 12.56 2.15
N ARG A 250 -17.83 12.46 1.41
CA ARG A 250 -16.97 11.26 1.30
C ARG A 250 -17.68 10.00 0.77
N CYS A 251 -18.85 10.12 0.15
CA CYS A 251 -19.53 9.01 -0.52
C CYS A 251 -18.68 8.43 -1.65
N PHE A 252 -17.91 9.29 -2.35
CA PHE A 252 -17.01 8.91 -3.44
C PHE A 252 -15.87 7.97 -3.03
N VAL A 253 -15.60 7.81 -1.72
CA VAL A 253 -14.60 6.84 -1.23
C VAL A 253 -14.99 5.44 -1.67
N CYS A 254 -16.28 5.11 -1.55
CA CYS A 254 -16.80 3.79 -1.86
C CYS A 254 -17.60 3.77 -3.16
N HIS A 255 -18.34 4.83 -3.47
CA HIS A 255 -19.37 4.83 -4.51
C HIS A 255 -19.02 5.73 -5.70
N SER A 256 -19.30 5.26 -6.91
CA SER A 256 -19.31 6.12 -8.09
C SER A 256 -20.67 6.80 -8.22
N VAL A 257 -20.71 7.92 -8.96
CA VAL A 257 -21.94 8.53 -9.45
C VAL A 257 -21.72 8.84 -10.92
N SER A 258 -21.87 7.82 -11.77
CA SER A 258 -21.34 7.89 -13.15
C SER A 258 -21.99 8.99 -13.99
N SER A 259 -23.26 9.30 -13.78
CA SER A 259 -23.97 10.37 -14.48
C SER A 259 -23.54 11.77 -14.06
N LEU A 260 -22.82 11.90 -12.94
CA LEU A 260 -22.26 13.16 -12.41
C LEU A 260 -20.72 13.19 -12.46
N GLU A 261 -20.10 12.28 -13.20
CA GLU A 261 -18.65 12.18 -13.36
C GLU A 261 -17.88 11.98 -12.03
N ILE A 262 -18.53 11.39 -11.02
CA ILE A 262 -17.89 11.02 -9.77
C ILE A 262 -17.41 9.57 -9.87
N GLU A 263 -16.11 9.37 -9.71
CA GLU A 263 -15.49 8.06 -9.74
C GLU A 263 -15.18 7.60 -8.32
N ALA A 264 -15.62 6.39 -7.97
CA ALA A 264 -15.28 5.78 -6.69
C ALA A 264 -13.76 5.63 -6.58
N ALA A 265 -13.19 6.12 -5.48
CA ALA A 265 -11.77 5.98 -5.25
C ALA A 265 -11.37 4.51 -5.04
N ALA A 266 -12.19 3.71 -4.33
CA ALA A 266 -11.91 2.28 -4.07
C ALA A 266 -12.86 1.29 -4.77
N GLN A 267 -13.85 1.78 -5.55
CA GLN A 267 -14.83 0.96 -6.30
C GLN A 267 -15.50 -0.17 -5.47
N ILE A 268 -15.87 0.13 -4.22
CA ILE A 268 -16.41 -0.84 -3.26
C ILE A 268 -17.93 -0.95 -3.38
N GLY A 269 -18.61 0.20 -3.43
CA GLY A 269 -20.04 0.32 -3.44
C GLY A 269 -20.63 0.37 -4.86
N PRO A 270 -21.92 0.03 -5.03
CA PRO A 270 -22.62 0.20 -6.31
C PRO A 270 -22.65 1.67 -6.75
N ASP A 271 -22.85 1.90 -8.05
CA ASP A 271 -23.04 3.24 -8.60
C ASP A 271 -24.32 3.88 -8.05
N LEU A 272 -24.21 5.02 -7.35
CA LEU A 272 -25.36 5.70 -6.76
C LEU A 272 -26.25 6.35 -7.80
N ALA A 273 -25.79 6.51 -9.05
CA ALA A 273 -26.65 6.88 -10.16
C ALA A 273 -27.72 5.81 -10.46
N LEU A 274 -27.59 4.59 -9.92
CA LEU A 274 -28.57 3.51 -10.05
C LEU A 274 -29.28 3.17 -8.74
N ALA A 275 -29.06 3.97 -7.67
CA ALA A 275 -29.52 3.64 -6.32
C ALA A 275 -31.05 3.45 -6.22
N VAL A 276 -31.83 4.17 -7.04
CA VAL A 276 -33.30 4.07 -7.05
C VAL A 276 -33.76 2.64 -7.40
N GLU A 277 -33.14 2.01 -8.39
CA GLU A 277 -33.46 0.65 -8.80
C GLU A 277 -32.70 -0.40 -8.00
N ASP A 278 -31.42 -0.16 -7.70
CA ASP A 278 -30.56 -1.11 -6.96
C ASP A 278 -31.13 -1.41 -5.57
N VAL A 279 -31.58 -0.37 -4.86
CA VAL A 279 -32.17 -0.55 -3.52
C VAL A 279 -33.47 -1.33 -3.58
N GLN A 280 -34.34 -1.03 -4.55
CA GLN A 280 -35.60 -1.73 -4.73
C GLN A 280 -35.38 -3.21 -5.09
N SER A 281 -34.41 -3.49 -5.97
CA SER A 281 -34.07 -4.84 -6.40
C SER A 281 -33.47 -5.69 -5.27
N ARG A 282 -32.55 -5.11 -4.49
CA ARG A 282 -31.79 -5.86 -3.47
C ARG A 282 -32.49 -5.96 -2.13
N PHE A 283 -33.23 -4.92 -1.74
CA PHE A 283 -33.81 -4.82 -0.41
C PHE A 283 -35.34 -4.78 -0.41
N GLY A 284 -35.99 -4.68 -1.58
CA GLY A 284 -37.46 -4.59 -1.67
C GLY A 284 -38.01 -3.28 -1.10
N ARG A 285 -37.18 -2.25 -0.92
CA ARG A 285 -37.50 -0.98 -0.26
C ARG A 285 -37.30 0.18 -1.23
N THR A 286 -37.94 1.30 -0.97
CA THR A 286 -37.65 2.55 -1.69
C THR A 286 -36.30 3.13 -1.24
N LEU A 287 -35.69 3.94 -2.09
CA LEU A 287 -34.45 4.66 -1.75
C LEU A 287 -34.60 5.48 -0.47
N ASP A 288 -35.69 6.22 -0.33
CA ASP A 288 -35.99 7.08 0.83
C ASP A 288 -36.05 6.26 2.13
N ASP A 289 -36.81 5.17 2.10
CA ASP A 289 -36.98 4.32 3.28
C ASP A 289 -35.66 3.65 3.69
N PHE A 290 -34.93 3.10 2.73
CA PHE A 290 -33.63 2.48 2.96
C PHE A 290 -32.60 3.48 3.48
N PHE A 291 -32.47 4.65 2.88
CA PHE A 291 -31.42 5.60 3.26
C PHE A 291 -31.69 6.28 4.61
N MET A 292 -32.96 6.46 4.97
CA MET A 292 -33.36 6.95 6.29
C MET A 292 -33.18 5.90 7.38
N ARG A 293 -33.45 4.62 7.06
CA ARG A 293 -33.30 3.48 7.97
C ARG A 293 -32.45 2.38 7.30
N PRO A 294 -31.13 2.61 7.17
CA PRO A 294 -30.24 1.69 6.48
C PRO A 294 -30.09 0.38 7.25
N SER A 295 -29.74 -0.67 6.53
CA SER A 295 -29.39 -1.97 7.12
C SER A 295 -28.06 -2.47 6.56
N GLY A 296 -27.42 -3.39 7.29
CA GLY A 296 -26.16 -4.01 6.87
C GLY A 296 -25.01 -3.00 6.85
N THR A 297 -24.15 -3.03 5.82
CA THR A 297 -22.95 -2.17 5.77
C THR A 297 -23.28 -0.68 5.84
N MET A 298 -24.35 -0.22 5.20
CA MET A 298 -24.71 1.21 5.20
C MET A 298 -25.22 1.70 6.55
N GLU A 299 -25.73 0.81 7.40
CA GLU A 299 -26.08 1.14 8.78
C GLU A 299 -24.84 1.51 9.59
N VAL A 300 -23.79 0.69 9.48
CA VAL A 300 -22.51 0.94 10.14
C VAL A 300 -21.84 2.20 9.55
N VAL A 301 -21.81 2.35 8.23
CA VAL A 301 -21.19 3.51 7.57
C VAL A 301 -21.85 4.82 7.99
N LEU A 302 -23.18 4.91 7.96
CA LEU A 302 -23.91 6.15 8.29
C LEU A 302 -24.03 6.44 9.78
N SER A 303 -23.73 5.46 10.64
CA SER A 303 -23.70 5.66 12.11
C SER A 303 -22.31 5.99 12.64
N THR A 304 -21.24 5.59 11.93
CA THR A 304 -19.87 5.71 12.46
C THR A 304 -18.91 6.49 11.55
N MET A 305 -18.85 6.17 10.25
CA MET A 305 -17.81 6.70 9.36
C MET A 305 -18.20 8.01 8.69
N ILE A 306 -19.44 8.05 8.19
CA ILE A 306 -20.02 9.18 7.47
C ILE A 306 -21.34 9.54 8.16
N PRO A 307 -21.31 10.05 9.41
CA PRO A 307 -22.51 10.49 10.08
C PRO A 307 -23.12 11.68 9.33
N LEU A 308 -24.35 11.49 8.85
CA LEU A 308 -25.13 12.52 8.16
C LEU A 308 -26.32 12.93 9.01
N THR A 309 -26.56 14.24 9.07
CA THR A 309 -27.79 14.84 9.59
C THR A 309 -29.00 14.43 8.75
N THR A 310 -30.20 14.61 9.30
CA THR A 310 -31.46 14.33 8.59
C THR A 310 -31.55 15.13 7.28
N GLU A 311 -31.16 16.40 7.32
CA GLU A 311 -31.16 17.32 6.19
C GLU A 311 -30.18 16.86 5.12
N GLN A 312 -28.96 16.48 5.51
CA GLN A 312 -27.97 15.91 4.58
C GLN A 312 -28.45 14.59 3.98
N ARG A 313 -29.19 13.76 4.74
CA ARG A 313 -29.77 12.52 4.19
C ARG A 313 -30.82 12.82 3.13
N GLN A 314 -31.68 13.81 3.37
CA GLN A 314 -32.68 14.25 2.40
C GLN A 314 -32.02 14.82 1.14
N GLU A 315 -30.98 15.64 1.30
CA GLU A 315 -30.20 16.16 0.17
C GLU A 315 -29.55 15.02 -0.62
N ALA A 316 -28.93 14.04 0.06
CA ALA A 316 -28.35 12.87 -0.59
C ALA A 316 -29.38 12.12 -1.44
N ILE A 317 -30.59 11.89 -0.92
CA ILE A 317 -31.68 11.23 -1.65
C ILE A 317 -32.06 12.03 -2.89
N GLN A 318 -32.21 13.36 -2.78
CA GLN A 318 -32.53 14.23 -3.92
C GLN A 318 -31.43 14.17 -4.99
N LYS A 319 -30.16 14.23 -4.58
CA LYS A 319 -29.02 14.15 -5.50
C LYS A 319 -28.92 12.78 -6.18
N MET A 320 -29.18 11.68 -5.47
CA MET A 320 -29.22 10.33 -6.05
C MET A 320 -30.35 10.19 -7.07
N ARG A 321 -31.54 10.74 -6.80
CA ARG A 321 -32.66 10.77 -7.76
C ARG A 321 -32.32 11.59 -9.01
N TYR A 322 -31.70 12.75 -8.83
CA TYR A 322 -31.22 13.59 -9.94
C TYR A 322 -30.20 12.84 -10.81
N ALA A 323 -29.21 12.18 -10.18
CA ALA A 323 -28.22 11.36 -10.87
C ALA A 323 -28.88 10.22 -11.66
N TYR A 324 -29.92 9.59 -11.10
CA TYR A 324 -30.67 8.52 -11.74
C TYR A 324 -31.44 8.98 -12.99
N GLU A 325 -32.14 10.12 -12.93
CA GLU A 325 -32.83 10.63 -14.12
C GLU A 325 -31.86 11.06 -15.23
N LEU A 326 -30.72 11.66 -14.88
CA LEU A 326 -29.66 11.93 -15.86
C LEU A 326 -29.14 10.65 -16.50
N LYS A 327 -28.93 9.59 -15.72
CA LYS A 327 -28.47 8.30 -16.22
C LYS A 327 -29.45 7.71 -17.23
N LYS A 328 -30.76 7.77 -16.94
CA LYS A 328 -31.81 7.32 -17.86
C LYS A 328 -31.81 8.11 -19.17
N GLN A 329 -31.69 9.43 -19.10
CA GLN A 329 -31.61 10.27 -20.30
C GLN A 329 -30.38 9.92 -21.16
N GLN A 330 -29.22 9.72 -20.53
CA GLN A 330 -27.98 9.30 -21.21
C GLN A 330 -28.14 7.93 -21.90
N GLN A 331 -28.78 6.97 -21.23
CA GLN A 331 -29.06 5.64 -21.80
C GLN A 331 -30.03 5.72 -22.98
N GLN A 332 -31.12 6.49 -22.86
CA GLN A 332 -32.09 6.69 -23.95
C GLN A 332 -31.44 7.34 -25.17
N ALA A 333 -30.59 8.35 -24.96
CA ALA A 333 -29.85 9.00 -26.05
C ALA A 333 -28.83 8.06 -26.72
N ALA A 334 -28.24 7.13 -25.96
CA ALA A 334 -27.32 6.12 -26.50
C ALA A 334 -28.05 5.04 -27.31
N SER A 335 -29.27 4.67 -26.95
CA SER A 335 -30.08 3.70 -27.70
C SER A 335 -30.70 4.24 -28.99
N GLN A 336 -30.65 5.56 -29.20
CA GLN A 336 -31.16 6.24 -30.40
C GLN A 336 -30.07 6.56 -31.44
N LYS A 337 -28.80 6.27 -31.12
CA LYS A 337 -27.64 6.41 -32.02
C LYS A 337 -27.22 5.06 -32.59
#